data_AF-A0ABD5X4D0-F1
#
_entry.id   AF-A0ABD5X4D0-F1
#
_cell.length_a   1.000
_cell.length_b   1.000
_cell.length_c   1.000
_cell.angle_alpha   90.00
_cell.angle_beta   90.00
_cell.angle_gamma   90.00
#
_symmetry.space_group_name_H-M   'P 1'
#
loop_
_entity.id
_entity.type
_entity.pdbx_description
1 polymer ?
#
loop_
_entity_poly.entity_id
_entity_poly.type
_entity_poly.pdbx_seq_one_letter_code
_entity_poly.pdbx_strand_id
1 'polypeptide(L)'
;MNQRVETSRLQGKFPDPETAPNVLYNPTFKQLREFADEDETTTEYDSPQYVSEQKSRSAGRTKNCVDDQFSDADWDAIEESLTVLEDREFICLDRQVGRHAETAFTCRLFVPREYARIALAWGKLLEPAEGEPDFQTLQLPDWDEDADHERRIRILPDGGLTFVLGSDYTGEAKKSFLRLYMYRAKEQGGLGIHAGSKRVTIEDDDSLQTVGQAFLGLSATGKSTLTGHGCWLDDPEGAEMLQDDVCALLPDGQVTGSEGGGLYIKTDGLDENEQPALYNAATDESAVFENVWVDNETVDFDNTSLTSNGRAVIQRDQLDSAAEDIDLESVDQMFFITRNPMMPPIARLDNRQAAVAFMLGESIQTSAGDPDAAGESIRVVGTNPFIIGPEGEEGNRFHDLIEDNDVECFVLNTGHIGPAKADIGVRESVTILVTAARGEIEWEHDETMDLELPSEIPGMDADAFYPPKHYDDFEHKLHDLREERLDHLQQFETLRDDIVNSVY
;
A
#
# COMPACT_ATOMS: atom_id res chain seq x y z
N MET A 1 23.70 -24.63 1.93
CA MET A 1 23.21 -25.73 2.80
C MET A 1 23.64 -25.44 4.24
N ASN A 2 22.97 -24.47 4.91
CA ASN A 2 22.90 -24.33 6.38
C ASN A 2 22.09 -23.13 6.93
N GLN A 3 21.34 -22.34 6.13
CA GLN A 3 20.57 -21.20 6.67
C GLN A 3 19.20 -21.57 7.30
N ARG A 4 18.48 -22.57 6.77
CA ARG A 4 17.16 -22.98 7.30
C ARG A 4 17.17 -23.54 8.74
N VAL A 5 18.34 -23.90 9.27
CA VAL A 5 18.48 -24.42 10.63
C VAL A 5 18.64 -23.28 11.66
N GLU A 6 18.95 -22.04 11.23
CA GLU A 6 19.18 -20.91 12.14
C GLU A 6 17.91 -20.16 12.54
N THR A 7 16.91 -20.01 11.66
CA THR A 7 15.72 -19.18 11.95
C THR A 7 14.80 -19.78 13.02
N SER A 8 14.59 -21.10 13.01
CA SER A 8 13.82 -21.79 14.06
C SER A 8 14.46 -21.65 15.45
N ARG A 9 15.80 -21.53 15.51
CA ARG A 9 16.53 -21.25 16.74
C ARG A 9 16.29 -19.82 17.24
N LEU A 10 16.09 -18.86 16.34
CA LEU A 10 15.79 -17.47 16.69
C LEU A 10 14.36 -17.31 17.20
N GLN A 11 13.37 -17.96 16.57
CA GLN A 11 11.97 -17.98 17.05
C GLN A 11 11.89 -18.45 18.52
N GLY A 12 12.61 -19.52 18.85
CA GLY A 12 12.65 -20.05 20.22
C GLY A 12 13.37 -19.17 21.26
N LYS A 13 13.95 -18.03 20.87
CA LYS A 13 14.53 -17.05 21.81
C LYS A 13 13.52 -15.98 22.26
N PHE A 14 12.39 -15.84 21.58
CA PHE A 14 11.34 -14.92 22.05
C PHE A 14 10.72 -15.46 23.34
N PRO A 15 10.42 -14.58 24.32
CA PRO A 15 9.74 -14.99 25.53
C PRO A 15 8.33 -15.48 25.22
N ASP A 16 7.88 -16.48 25.97
CA ASP A 16 6.46 -16.88 25.97
C ASP A 16 5.65 -15.74 26.62
N PRO A 17 4.79 -15.06 25.86
CA PRO A 17 4.11 -13.86 26.36
C PRO A 17 3.08 -14.18 27.45
N GLU A 18 2.62 -15.42 27.58
CA GLU A 18 1.69 -15.80 28.64
C GLU A 18 2.38 -16.01 29.99
N THR A 19 3.66 -16.40 29.98
CA THR A 19 4.38 -16.83 31.19
C THR A 19 5.56 -15.94 31.56
N ALA A 20 6.09 -15.15 30.64
CA ALA A 20 7.20 -14.25 30.88
C ALA A 20 6.79 -13.07 31.79
N PRO A 21 7.48 -12.83 32.92
CA PRO A 21 7.07 -11.84 33.91
C PRO A 21 7.30 -10.39 33.47
N ASN A 22 8.13 -10.18 32.45
CA ASN A 22 8.49 -8.88 31.88
C ASN A 22 7.73 -8.58 30.58
N VAL A 23 6.68 -9.35 30.25
CA VAL A 23 5.86 -9.13 29.05
C VAL A 23 4.44 -8.76 29.46
N LEU A 24 3.97 -7.60 28.97
CA LEU A 24 2.59 -7.16 29.02
C LEU A 24 1.89 -7.68 27.77
N TYR A 25 1.22 -8.82 27.89
CA TYR A 25 0.59 -9.50 26.77
C TYR A 25 -0.85 -9.03 26.50
N ASN A 26 -1.13 -8.65 25.26
CA ASN A 26 -2.42 -8.17 24.76
C ASN A 26 -3.10 -7.12 25.66
N PRO A 27 -2.41 -6.05 26.08
CA PRO A 27 -3.05 -4.94 26.78
C PRO A 27 -4.17 -4.33 25.91
N THR A 28 -5.22 -3.84 26.59
CA THR A 28 -6.31 -3.12 25.92
C THR A 28 -5.80 -1.82 25.30
N PHE A 29 -6.48 -1.28 24.27
CA PHE A 29 -6.10 0.01 23.68
C PHE A 29 -6.08 1.16 24.70
N LYS A 30 -6.97 1.10 25.70
CA LYS A 30 -6.95 2.06 26.82
C LYS A 30 -5.64 1.96 27.62
N GLN A 31 -5.21 0.75 27.97
CA GLN A 31 -3.93 0.57 28.68
C GLN A 31 -2.74 0.99 27.81
N LEU A 32 -2.77 0.71 26.50
CA LEU A 32 -1.73 1.14 25.58
C LEU A 32 -1.63 2.67 25.49
N ARG A 33 -2.76 3.38 25.43
CA ARG A 33 -2.80 4.85 25.49
C ARG A 33 -2.27 5.36 26.85
N GLU A 34 -2.69 4.75 27.95
CA GLU A 34 -2.18 5.06 29.30
C GLU A 34 -0.66 4.82 29.43
N PHE A 35 -0.10 3.82 28.75
CA PHE A 35 1.35 3.57 28.74
C PHE A 35 2.13 4.55 27.85
N ALA A 36 1.45 5.24 26.94
CA ALA A 36 2.03 6.23 26.03
C ALA A 36 1.70 7.68 26.43
N ASP A 37 1.19 7.91 27.65
CA ASP A 37 0.67 9.21 28.08
C ASP A 37 1.74 10.30 28.10
N GLU A 38 2.99 9.95 28.41
CA GLU A 38 4.12 10.89 28.43
C GLU A 38 4.43 11.49 27.05
N ASP A 39 4.14 10.77 25.96
CA ASP A 39 4.37 11.19 24.57
C ASP A 39 3.11 11.82 23.92
N GLU A 40 1.95 11.72 24.56
CA GLU A 40 0.67 12.07 23.95
C GLU A 40 0.43 13.59 23.95
N THR A 41 0.01 14.10 22.79
CA THR A 41 -0.77 15.34 22.71
C THR A 41 -2.21 14.99 22.33
N THR A 42 -3.15 15.18 23.25
CA THR A 42 -4.58 14.95 22.98
C THR A 42 -5.13 16.07 22.10
N THR A 43 -5.91 15.71 21.08
CA THR A 43 -6.49 16.67 20.13
C THR A 43 -7.86 17.18 20.58
N GLU A 44 -8.45 18.11 19.81
CA GLU A 44 -9.81 18.62 20.03
C GLU A 44 -10.90 17.53 19.87
N TYR A 45 -10.53 16.37 19.31
CA TYR A 45 -11.39 15.21 19.10
C TYR A 45 -11.23 14.11 20.17
N ASP A 46 -10.44 14.34 21.24
CA ASP A 46 -10.05 13.33 22.25
C ASP A 46 -9.25 12.13 21.68
N SER A 47 -8.79 12.25 20.44
CA SER A 47 -7.85 11.30 19.84
C SER A 47 -6.41 11.61 20.26
N PRO A 48 -5.54 10.61 20.47
CA PRO A 48 -4.13 10.83 20.76
C PRO A 48 -3.33 11.19 19.49
N GLN A 49 -2.39 12.12 19.64
CA GLN A 49 -1.35 12.41 18.66
C GLN A 49 0.04 12.12 19.25
N TYR A 50 0.91 11.55 18.41
CA TYR A 50 2.30 11.28 18.74
C TYR A 50 3.25 11.79 17.66
N VAL A 51 4.48 12.13 18.05
CA VAL A 51 5.53 12.58 17.15
C VAL A 51 6.67 11.57 17.18
N SER A 52 6.87 10.85 16.09
CA SER A 52 7.98 9.89 15.98
C SER A 52 9.28 10.62 15.63
N GLU A 53 10.44 10.12 16.06
CA GLU A 53 11.72 10.68 15.62
C GLU A 53 11.92 10.45 14.11
N GLN A 54 11.58 9.25 13.62
CA GLN A 54 11.61 8.95 12.19
C GLN A 54 10.26 9.23 11.53
N LYS A 55 10.26 10.09 10.51
CA LYS A 55 9.03 10.53 9.83
C LYS A 55 8.55 9.61 8.70
N SER A 56 9.35 8.60 8.36
CA SER A 56 9.08 7.67 7.27
C SER A 56 9.92 6.40 7.43
N ARG A 57 9.68 5.42 6.57
CA ARG A 57 10.44 4.17 6.53
C ARG A 57 11.92 4.41 6.27
N SER A 58 12.76 3.63 6.92
CA SER A 58 14.20 3.56 6.70
C SER A 58 14.53 2.64 5.52
N ALA A 59 14.01 2.95 4.32
CA ALA A 59 14.13 2.10 3.13
C ALA A 59 15.59 1.74 2.81
N GLY A 60 16.50 2.73 2.83
CA GLY A 60 17.94 2.51 2.59
C GLY A 60 18.67 1.71 3.69
N ARG A 61 17.99 1.39 4.80
CA ARG A 61 18.51 0.56 5.89
C ARG A 61 17.78 -0.79 5.99
N THR A 62 16.82 -1.05 5.10
CA THR A 62 15.99 -2.25 5.09
C THR A 62 16.61 -3.31 4.18
N LYS A 63 16.75 -4.54 4.70
CA LYS A 63 17.29 -5.68 3.95
C LYS A 63 16.56 -6.97 4.28
N ASN A 64 16.36 -7.83 3.29
CA ASN A 64 15.83 -9.17 3.50
C ASN A 64 16.88 -10.21 3.10
N CYS A 65 16.94 -11.36 3.78
CA CYS A 65 17.99 -12.34 3.53
C CYS A 65 17.82 -13.17 2.24
N VAL A 66 16.77 -12.92 1.45
CA VAL A 66 16.56 -13.54 0.12
C VAL A 66 17.29 -12.72 -0.94
N ASP A 67 17.13 -11.39 -0.89
CA ASP A 67 17.70 -10.48 -1.89
C ASP A 67 19.07 -9.90 -1.47
N ASP A 68 19.32 -9.82 -0.16
CA ASP A 68 20.56 -9.28 0.40
C ASP A 68 21.38 -10.34 1.12
N GLN A 69 22.70 -10.24 0.97
CA GLN A 69 23.62 -10.92 1.87
C GLN A 69 23.77 -10.13 3.18
N PHE A 70 23.37 -10.74 4.30
CA PHE A 70 23.61 -10.20 5.63
C PHE A 70 25.09 -10.33 6.00
N SER A 71 25.64 -9.25 6.56
CA SER A 71 26.98 -9.21 7.14
C SER A 71 27.02 -9.82 8.54
N ASP A 72 28.21 -10.10 9.06
CA ASP A 72 28.38 -10.56 10.45
C ASP A 72 27.75 -9.57 11.44
N ALA A 73 27.92 -8.26 11.21
CA ALA A 73 27.31 -7.22 12.03
C ALA A 73 25.77 -7.22 11.99
N ASP A 74 25.16 -7.67 10.88
CA ASP A 74 23.70 -7.82 10.80
C ASP A 74 23.22 -8.98 11.67
N TRP A 75 23.94 -10.11 11.65
CA TRP A 75 23.63 -11.27 12.49
C TRP A 75 23.90 -11.00 13.97
N ASP A 76 25.00 -10.34 14.29
CA ASP A 76 25.33 -9.93 15.66
C ASP A 76 24.23 -9.04 16.24
N ALA A 77 23.75 -8.04 15.47
CA ALA A 77 22.65 -7.18 15.90
C ALA A 77 21.34 -7.95 16.12
N ILE A 78 21.01 -8.92 15.24
CA ILE A 78 19.84 -9.79 15.43
C ILE A 78 19.99 -10.60 16.73
N GLU A 79 21.13 -11.24 16.95
CA GLU A 79 21.35 -12.06 18.15
C GLU A 79 21.34 -11.22 19.44
N GLU A 80 21.97 -10.05 19.42
CA GLU A 80 22.03 -9.12 20.55
C GLU A 80 20.66 -8.53 20.87
N SER A 81 19.87 -8.13 19.85
CA SER A 81 18.53 -7.58 20.05
C SER A 81 17.60 -8.55 20.80
N LEU A 82 17.76 -9.86 20.59
CA LEU A 82 17.00 -10.89 21.29
C LEU A 82 17.39 -11.02 22.76
N THR A 83 18.60 -10.64 23.16
CA THR A 83 19.01 -10.65 24.57
C THR A 83 18.35 -9.53 25.36
N VAL A 84 17.99 -8.42 24.71
CA VAL A 84 17.27 -7.29 25.33
C VAL A 84 15.90 -7.72 25.88
N LEU A 85 15.27 -8.73 25.26
CA LEU A 85 13.99 -9.30 25.69
C LEU A 85 14.01 -9.92 27.09
N GLU A 86 15.19 -10.21 27.66
CA GLU A 86 15.31 -10.82 28.99
C GLU A 86 15.28 -9.79 30.14
N ASP A 87 15.75 -8.56 29.88
CA ASP A 87 16.06 -7.58 30.94
C ASP A 87 15.14 -6.33 30.94
N ARG A 88 14.34 -6.11 29.89
CA ARG A 88 13.44 -4.95 29.73
C ARG A 88 11.97 -5.39 29.74
N GLU A 89 11.07 -4.49 30.13
CA GLU A 89 9.62 -4.73 30.06
C GLU A 89 9.11 -4.45 28.64
N PHE A 90 8.40 -5.41 28.05
CA PHE A 90 7.88 -5.33 26.69
C PHE A 90 6.35 -5.42 26.66
N ILE A 91 5.75 -4.77 25.68
CA ILE A 91 4.41 -5.09 25.20
C ILE A 91 4.52 -6.17 24.14
N CYS A 92 3.69 -7.19 24.26
CA CYS A 92 3.46 -8.19 23.22
C CYS A 92 2.01 -8.11 22.74
N LEU A 93 1.80 -7.95 21.44
CA LEU A 93 0.48 -7.83 20.85
C LEU A 93 0.30 -8.83 19.71
N ASP A 94 -0.75 -9.64 19.80
CA ASP A 94 -1.10 -10.64 18.79
C ASP A 94 -2.28 -10.15 17.97
N ARG A 95 -2.10 -10.11 16.65
CA ARG A 95 -3.10 -9.63 15.70
C ARG A 95 -3.17 -10.52 14.47
N GLN A 96 -4.33 -10.56 13.83
CA GLN A 96 -4.53 -11.28 12.58
C GLN A 96 -4.35 -10.32 11.41
N VAL A 97 -3.50 -10.69 10.46
CA VAL A 97 -3.46 -10.09 9.12
C VAL A 97 -4.27 -10.97 8.17
N GLY A 98 -5.12 -10.37 7.36
CA GLY A 98 -6.04 -11.07 6.44
C GLY A 98 -7.20 -11.78 7.13
N ARG A 99 -8.22 -12.14 6.33
CA ARG A 99 -9.39 -12.93 6.78
C ARG A 99 -9.60 -14.20 5.95
N HIS A 100 -9.19 -14.19 4.69
CA HIS A 100 -9.28 -15.36 3.82
C HIS A 100 -8.45 -16.55 4.36
N ALA A 101 -8.99 -17.76 4.24
CA ALA A 101 -8.42 -18.95 4.87
C ALA A 101 -6.99 -19.30 4.41
N GLU A 102 -6.60 -18.90 3.20
CA GLU A 102 -5.25 -19.14 2.65
C GLU A 102 -4.25 -18.05 3.03
N THR A 103 -4.72 -16.85 3.35
CA THR A 103 -3.88 -15.66 3.58
C THR A 103 -4.10 -15.02 4.95
N ALA A 104 -4.83 -15.66 5.86
CA ALA A 104 -4.95 -15.25 7.25
C ALA A 104 -3.74 -15.76 8.05
N PHE A 105 -3.03 -14.85 8.71
CA PHE A 105 -1.84 -15.17 9.50
C PHE A 105 -1.86 -14.50 10.87
N THR A 106 -1.32 -15.17 11.89
CA THR A 106 -1.13 -14.61 13.22
C THR A 106 0.20 -13.85 13.29
N CYS A 107 0.12 -12.56 13.61
CA CYS A 107 1.22 -11.63 13.76
C CYS A 107 1.47 -11.32 15.23
N ARG A 108 2.71 -11.43 15.69
CA ARG A 108 3.12 -11.06 17.05
C ARG A 108 4.14 -9.92 17.04
N LEU A 109 3.77 -8.78 17.60
CA LEU A 109 4.64 -7.62 17.75
C LEU A 109 5.20 -7.57 19.18
N PHE A 110 6.52 -7.43 19.30
CA PHE A 110 7.21 -7.05 20.52
C PHE A 110 7.74 -5.63 20.39
N VAL A 111 7.39 -4.77 21.34
CA VAL A 111 7.88 -3.40 21.44
C VAL A 111 8.08 -3.03 22.91
N PRO A 112 9.11 -2.26 23.29
CA PRO A 112 9.27 -1.83 24.66
C PRO A 112 8.07 -1.03 25.16
N ARG A 113 7.78 -1.12 26.46
CA ARG A 113 6.58 -0.49 27.04
C ARG A 113 6.53 1.03 26.81
N GLU A 114 7.66 1.72 26.87
CA GLU A 114 7.80 3.15 26.61
C GLU A 114 7.43 3.56 25.17
N TYR A 115 7.36 2.60 24.24
CA TYR A 115 6.93 2.80 22.86
C TYR A 115 5.52 2.23 22.61
N ALA A 116 4.66 2.21 23.65
CA ALA A 116 3.30 1.68 23.59
C ALA A 116 2.44 2.30 22.48
N ARG A 117 2.72 3.53 22.05
CA ARG A 117 2.05 4.19 20.92
C ARG A 117 2.13 3.38 19.62
N ILE A 118 3.23 2.66 19.38
CA ILE A 118 3.41 1.82 18.19
C ILE A 118 2.45 0.63 18.26
N ALA A 119 2.37 -0.04 19.42
CA ALA A 119 1.42 -1.13 19.64
C ALA A 119 -0.04 -0.65 19.60
N LEU A 120 -0.33 0.57 20.09
CA LEU A 120 -1.65 1.19 20.00
C LEU A 120 -2.07 1.40 18.54
N ALA A 121 -1.23 2.07 17.75
CA ALA A 121 -1.51 2.40 16.37
C ALA A 121 -1.55 1.13 15.49
N TRP A 122 -0.52 0.29 15.55
CA TRP A 122 -0.50 -0.97 14.80
C TRP A 122 -1.63 -1.91 15.20
N GLY A 123 -1.89 -2.04 16.50
CA GLY A 123 -2.93 -2.90 17.04
C GLY A 123 -4.34 -2.54 16.59
N LYS A 124 -4.59 -1.27 16.25
CA LYS A 124 -5.86 -0.75 15.73
C LYS A 124 -6.06 -0.98 14.23
N LEU A 125 -5.00 -1.33 13.48
CA LEU A 125 -5.11 -1.67 12.05
C LEU A 125 -5.64 -3.09 11.82
N LEU A 126 -5.43 -3.97 12.80
CA LEU A 126 -5.65 -5.41 12.69
C LEU A 126 -6.58 -5.93 13.79
N GLU A 127 -7.06 -7.14 13.61
CA GLU A 127 -7.99 -7.79 14.54
C GLU A 127 -7.22 -8.61 15.59
N PRO A 128 -7.72 -8.80 16.82
CA PRO A 128 -7.10 -9.70 17.78
C PRO A 128 -6.91 -11.12 17.22
N ALA A 129 -5.77 -11.75 17.50
CA ALA A 129 -5.52 -13.14 17.15
C ALA A 129 -5.22 -13.99 18.39
N GLU A 130 -5.44 -15.29 18.26
CA GLU A 130 -5.08 -16.32 19.24
C GLU A 130 -4.20 -17.37 18.56
N GLY A 131 -3.25 -17.95 19.29
CA GLY A 131 -2.43 -19.07 18.81
C GLY A 131 -0.94 -18.75 18.68
N GLU A 132 -0.23 -19.64 17.99
CA GLU A 132 1.19 -19.47 17.68
C GLU A 132 1.36 -18.49 16.49
N PRO A 133 2.35 -17.60 16.52
CA PRO A 133 2.53 -16.63 15.46
C PRO A 133 3.14 -17.25 14.20
N ASP A 134 2.54 -16.93 13.05
CA ASP A 134 3.16 -17.15 11.73
C ASP A 134 4.27 -16.13 11.48
N PHE A 135 4.05 -14.89 11.95
CA PHE A 135 4.99 -13.77 11.82
C PHE A 135 5.30 -13.14 13.17
N GLN A 136 6.57 -12.80 13.41
CA GLN A 136 7.00 -12.09 14.61
C GLN A 136 7.88 -10.90 14.23
N THR A 137 7.61 -9.76 14.86
CA THR A 137 8.43 -8.56 14.74
C THR A 137 8.92 -8.12 16.11
N LEU A 138 10.24 -7.92 16.23
CA LEU A 138 10.84 -7.19 17.35
C LEU A 138 11.17 -5.77 16.88
N GLN A 139 10.55 -4.77 17.48
CA GLN A 139 10.86 -3.37 17.22
C GLN A 139 11.52 -2.76 18.45
N LEU A 140 12.78 -2.33 18.30
CA LEU A 140 13.58 -1.63 19.32
C LEU A 140 13.89 -0.22 18.82
N PRO A 141 13.04 0.76 19.14
CA PRO A 141 13.18 2.10 18.55
C PRO A 141 14.45 2.86 18.96
N ASP A 142 14.93 2.65 20.19
CA ASP A 142 16.10 3.29 20.79
C ASP A 142 17.42 2.56 20.52
N TRP A 143 17.42 1.56 19.64
CA TRP A 143 18.62 0.76 19.36
C TRP A 143 19.82 1.60 18.94
N ASP A 144 19.63 2.62 18.12
CA ASP A 144 20.71 3.49 17.62
C ASP A 144 21.07 4.65 18.57
N GLU A 145 20.53 4.66 19.80
CA GLU A 145 21.01 5.55 20.87
C GLU A 145 22.32 5.05 21.51
N ASP A 146 22.61 3.75 21.44
CA ASP A 146 23.93 3.22 21.76
C ASP A 146 24.92 3.57 20.64
N ALA A 147 26.06 4.14 21.01
CA ALA A 147 27.08 4.58 20.06
C ALA A 147 27.71 3.42 19.25
N ASP A 148 27.60 2.19 19.73
CA ASP A 148 28.09 0.99 19.03
C ASP A 148 27.04 0.38 18.09
N HIS A 149 25.81 0.91 18.09
CA HIS A 149 24.69 0.41 17.30
C HIS A 149 24.34 1.33 16.13
N GLU A 150 23.80 0.72 15.07
CA GLU A 150 23.29 1.43 13.89
C GLU A 150 21.88 0.97 13.57
N ARG A 151 21.05 1.90 13.09
CA ARG A 151 19.72 1.60 12.58
C ARG A 151 19.73 0.61 11.42
N ARG A 152 18.94 -0.46 11.56
CA ARG A 152 18.86 -1.58 10.60
C ARG A 152 17.49 -2.23 10.68
N ILE A 153 16.87 -2.45 9.51
CA ILE A 153 15.65 -3.26 9.42
C ILE A 153 16.02 -4.57 8.72
N ARG A 154 15.86 -5.71 9.38
CA ARG A 154 16.27 -7.03 8.88
C ARG A 154 15.10 -7.99 8.83
N ILE A 155 14.88 -8.59 7.67
CA ILE A 155 13.78 -9.52 7.43
C ILE A 155 14.34 -10.91 7.11
N LEU A 156 13.76 -11.93 7.74
CA LEU A 156 14.04 -13.35 7.51
C LEU A 156 12.74 -14.01 7.04
N PRO A 157 12.41 -13.92 5.73
CA PRO A 157 11.08 -14.27 5.22
C PRO A 157 10.68 -15.72 5.49
N ASP A 158 11.58 -16.68 5.25
CA ASP A 158 11.36 -18.11 5.49
C ASP A 158 10.84 -18.39 6.91
N GLY A 159 11.39 -17.69 7.92
CA GLY A 159 11.00 -17.87 9.32
C GLY A 159 9.97 -16.85 9.83
N GLY A 160 9.43 -15.98 8.97
CA GLY A 160 8.44 -14.99 9.38
C GLY A 160 8.95 -13.98 10.40
N LEU A 161 10.26 -13.70 10.45
CA LEU A 161 10.85 -12.79 11.44
C LEU A 161 11.21 -11.44 10.82
N THR A 162 10.92 -10.37 11.55
CA THR A 162 11.46 -9.03 11.27
C THR A 162 12.06 -8.40 12.51
N PHE A 163 13.22 -7.77 12.35
CA PHE A 163 13.89 -6.97 13.38
C PHE A 163 13.93 -5.52 12.91
N VAL A 164 13.19 -4.65 13.59
CA VAL A 164 13.17 -3.21 13.36
C VAL A 164 14.04 -2.56 14.44
N LEU A 165 15.29 -2.26 14.12
CA LEU A 165 16.26 -1.74 15.08
C LEU A 165 16.56 -0.27 14.76
N GLY A 166 16.25 0.61 15.71
CA GLY A 166 16.55 2.05 15.65
C GLY A 166 15.49 2.86 14.92
N SER A 167 14.21 2.42 14.96
CA SER A 167 13.14 3.25 14.41
C SER A 167 11.87 3.19 15.24
N ASP A 168 11.35 4.36 15.57
CA ASP A 168 10.10 4.53 16.31
C ASP A 168 8.88 4.81 15.41
N TYR A 169 9.07 4.75 14.08
CA TYR A 169 8.01 4.97 13.12
C TYR A 169 7.05 3.78 13.06
N THR A 170 5.76 4.01 13.29
CA THR A 170 4.71 2.96 13.29
C THR A 170 4.62 2.25 11.94
N GLY A 171 4.91 2.95 10.84
CA GLY A 171 4.91 2.37 9.51
C GLY A 171 5.91 1.22 9.33
N GLU A 172 6.98 1.12 10.14
CA GLU A 172 7.87 -0.05 10.13
C GLU A 172 7.18 -1.28 10.73
N ALA A 173 6.45 -1.14 11.85
CA ALA A 173 5.64 -2.22 12.42
C ALA A 173 4.63 -2.71 11.36
N LYS A 174 3.83 -1.81 10.79
CA LYS A 174 2.85 -2.14 9.74
C LYS A 174 3.50 -2.91 8.59
N LYS A 175 4.53 -2.35 7.96
CA LYS A 175 5.12 -2.94 6.75
C LYS A 175 5.98 -4.19 7.05
N SER A 176 6.39 -4.43 8.29
CA SER A 176 7.05 -5.69 8.68
C SER A 176 6.18 -6.92 8.42
N PHE A 177 4.90 -6.85 8.80
CA PHE A 177 3.94 -7.94 8.63
C PHE A 177 3.37 -7.98 7.22
N LEU A 178 3.01 -6.83 6.63
CA LEU A 178 2.42 -6.79 5.29
C LEU A 178 3.39 -7.29 4.21
N ARG A 179 4.71 -7.07 4.39
CA ARG A 179 5.74 -7.65 3.52
C ARG A 179 5.70 -9.19 3.56
N LEU A 180 5.61 -9.77 4.75
CA LEU A 180 5.57 -11.22 4.92
C LEU A 180 4.25 -11.82 4.44
N TYR A 181 3.13 -11.12 4.62
CA TYR A 181 1.83 -11.47 4.05
C TYR A 181 1.92 -11.61 2.51
N MET A 182 2.49 -10.61 1.83
CA MET A 182 2.70 -10.65 0.38
C MET A 182 3.63 -11.80 -0.04
N TYR A 183 4.70 -12.02 0.72
CA TYR A 183 5.64 -13.11 0.46
C TYR A 183 4.98 -14.50 0.59
N ARG A 184 4.15 -14.72 1.62
CA ARG A 184 3.43 -16.00 1.79
C ARG A 184 2.39 -16.22 0.69
N ALA A 185 1.69 -15.16 0.26
CA ALA A 185 0.77 -15.27 -0.88
C ALA A 185 1.51 -15.72 -2.16
N LYS A 186 2.71 -15.15 -2.42
CA LYS A 186 3.58 -15.58 -3.52
C LYS A 186 3.98 -17.06 -3.42
N GLU A 187 4.37 -17.53 -2.24
CA GLU A 187 4.74 -18.95 -2.03
C GLU A 187 3.58 -19.92 -2.28
N GLN A 188 2.34 -19.45 -2.11
CA GLN A 188 1.12 -20.21 -2.40
C GLN A 188 0.69 -20.13 -3.88
N GLY A 189 1.48 -19.45 -4.71
CA GLY A 189 1.19 -19.24 -6.13
C GLY A 189 0.35 -18.00 -6.40
N GLY A 190 -0.06 -17.22 -5.41
CA GLY A 190 -0.64 -15.90 -5.64
C GLY A 190 0.42 -14.83 -5.94
N LEU A 191 0.05 -13.57 -5.71
CA LEU A 191 0.93 -12.41 -5.79
C LEU A 191 0.55 -11.38 -4.74
N GLY A 192 1.53 -10.84 -4.03
CA GLY A 192 1.31 -9.68 -3.17
C GLY A 192 1.23 -8.40 -4.00
N ILE A 193 0.12 -7.66 -3.90
CA ILE A 193 -0.08 -6.40 -4.65
C ILE A 193 -0.30 -5.23 -3.68
N HIS A 194 0.37 -4.11 -3.95
CA HIS A 194 0.20 -2.86 -3.20
C HIS A 194 -0.96 -2.05 -3.79
N ALA A 195 -2.16 -2.59 -3.66
CA ALA A 195 -3.36 -2.10 -4.31
C ALA A 195 -4.45 -1.72 -3.31
N GLY A 196 -5.26 -0.73 -3.68
CA GLY A 196 -6.61 -0.60 -3.13
C GLY A 196 -7.56 -1.54 -3.87
N SER A 197 -8.58 -2.06 -3.19
CA SER A 197 -9.63 -2.88 -3.80
C SER A 197 -11.00 -2.36 -3.41
N LYS A 198 -11.94 -2.45 -4.35
CA LYS A 198 -13.34 -2.07 -4.15
C LYS A 198 -14.24 -2.96 -4.98
N ARG A 199 -15.52 -3.01 -4.61
CA ARG A 199 -16.58 -3.56 -5.44
C ARG A 199 -17.54 -2.45 -5.86
N VAL A 200 -17.98 -2.48 -7.10
CA VAL A 200 -18.95 -1.54 -7.67
C VAL A 200 -20.17 -2.32 -8.11
N THR A 201 -21.32 -2.05 -7.52
CA THR A 201 -22.59 -2.66 -7.87
C THR A 201 -23.36 -1.72 -8.78
N ILE A 202 -23.70 -2.18 -9.97
CA ILE A 202 -24.41 -1.45 -11.02
C ILE A 202 -25.65 -2.22 -11.46
N GLU A 203 -26.66 -1.49 -11.91
CA GLU A 203 -27.80 -2.04 -12.63
C GLU A 203 -27.37 -2.44 -14.05
N ASP A 204 -27.62 -3.70 -14.38
CA ASP A 204 -27.54 -4.27 -15.72
C ASP A 204 -28.91 -4.88 -16.08
N ASP A 205 -29.59 -4.24 -17.02
CA ASP A 205 -31.00 -4.46 -17.37
C ASP A 205 -31.94 -4.44 -16.14
N ASP A 206 -32.49 -5.60 -15.75
CA ASP A 206 -33.39 -5.78 -14.60
C ASP A 206 -32.67 -6.50 -13.42
N SER A 207 -31.34 -6.51 -13.40
CA SER A 207 -30.51 -7.18 -12.40
C SER A 207 -29.37 -6.30 -11.88
N LEU A 208 -28.81 -6.66 -10.73
CA LEU A 208 -27.60 -6.03 -10.21
C LEU A 208 -26.39 -6.90 -10.55
N GLN A 209 -25.34 -6.26 -11.08
CA GLN A 209 -24.03 -6.85 -11.28
C GLN A 209 -23.03 -6.18 -10.35
N THR A 210 -22.16 -6.96 -9.73
CA THR A 210 -21.02 -6.45 -8.97
C THR A 210 -19.75 -6.63 -9.80
N VAL A 211 -18.98 -5.55 -9.94
CA VAL A 211 -17.69 -5.49 -10.63
C VAL A 211 -16.60 -5.24 -9.60
N GLY A 212 -15.67 -6.16 -9.48
CA GLY A 212 -14.48 -6.05 -8.63
C GLY A 212 -13.39 -5.23 -9.30
N GLN A 213 -12.93 -4.17 -8.62
CA GLN A 213 -11.89 -3.28 -9.13
C GLN A 213 -10.70 -3.22 -8.18
N ALA A 214 -9.48 -3.26 -8.72
CA ALA A 214 -8.24 -3.03 -7.98
C ALA A 214 -7.43 -1.86 -8.57
N PHE A 215 -6.80 -1.09 -7.70
CA PHE A 215 -6.08 0.15 -8.05
C PHE A 215 -4.64 0.07 -7.61
N LEU A 216 -3.72 0.05 -8.57
CA LEU A 216 -2.29 0.09 -8.33
C LEU A 216 -1.78 1.50 -8.62
N GLY A 217 -1.00 2.08 -7.71
CA GLY A 217 -0.59 3.47 -7.84
C GLY A 217 0.43 3.87 -6.79
N LEU A 218 1.39 4.71 -7.19
CA LEU A 218 2.33 5.32 -6.26
C LEU A 218 1.63 6.28 -5.30
N SER A 219 2.33 6.67 -4.24
CA SER A 219 1.81 7.66 -3.29
C SER A 219 1.45 8.97 -4.02
N ALA A 220 0.37 9.63 -3.59
CA ALA A 220 -0.13 10.88 -4.16
C ALA A 220 -0.55 10.83 -5.65
N THR A 221 -0.85 9.64 -6.18
CA THR A 221 -1.50 9.49 -7.50
C THR A 221 -3.02 9.44 -7.44
N GLY A 222 -3.63 9.48 -6.25
CA GLY A 222 -5.09 9.40 -6.09
C GLY A 222 -5.64 7.99 -5.86
N LYS A 223 -4.78 6.98 -5.65
CA LYS A 223 -5.16 5.59 -5.32
C LYS A 223 -6.20 5.53 -4.20
N SER A 224 -5.89 6.05 -3.01
CA SER A 224 -6.77 6.00 -1.85
C SER A 224 -8.06 6.80 -2.09
N THR A 225 -7.98 7.93 -2.78
CA THR A 225 -9.15 8.74 -3.15
C THR A 225 -10.12 7.93 -4.02
N LEU A 226 -9.66 7.30 -5.11
CA LEU A 226 -10.53 6.52 -6.00
C LEU A 226 -11.06 5.24 -5.36
N THR A 227 -10.23 4.60 -4.53
CA THR A 227 -10.59 3.39 -3.81
C THR A 227 -11.71 3.66 -2.80
N GLY A 228 -11.58 4.72 -1.99
CA GLY A 228 -12.56 5.09 -0.96
C GLY A 228 -13.76 5.89 -1.47
N HIS A 229 -13.80 6.32 -2.72
CA HIS A 229 -14.90 7.11 -3.28
C HIS A 229 -16.11 6.22 -3.63
N GLY A 230 -17.31 6.59 -3.15
CA GLY A 230 -18.58 5.88 -3.40
C GLY A 230 -19.18 6.04 -4.82
N CYS A 231 -18.35 6.44 -5.79
CA CYS A 231 -18.70 6.62 -7.21
C CYS A 231 -19.96 7.47 -7.56
N TRP A 232 -20.52 8.25 -6.62
CA TRP A 232 -21.80 8.97 -6.79
C TRP A 232 -22.94 8.08 -7.29
N LEU A 233 -22.91 6.80 -6.91
CA LEU A 233 -23.99 5.86 -7.15
C LEU A 233 -25.00 5.94 -5.99
N ASP A 234 -26.28 5.80 -6.33
CA ASP A 234 -27.39 5.80 -5.36
C ASP A 234 -28.05 4.41 -5.37
N ASP A 235 -28.67 4.03 -4.25
CA ASP A 235 -29.41 2.77 -4.13
C ASP A 235 -30.39 2.54 -5.31
N PRO A 236 -30.40 1.35 -5.94
CA PRO A 236 -29.79 0.10 -5.48
C PRO A 236 -28.32 -0.12 -5.94
N GLU A 237 -27.74 0.85 -6.63
CA GLU A 237 -26.32 0.83 -7.04
C GLU A 237 -25.43 1.33 -5.90
N GLY A 238 -24.15 1.00 -5.94
CA GLY A 238 -23.24 1.43 -4.88
C GLY A 238 -21.78 1.06 -5.15
N ALA A 239 -20.89 1.62 -4.35
CA ALA A 239 -19.48 1.26 -4.36
C ALA A 239 -18.95 1.18 -2.93
N GLU A 240 -18.24 0.10 -2.64
CA GLU A 240 -17.70 -0.17 -1.31
C GLU A 240 -16.22 -0.53 -1.41
N MET A 241 -15.41 0.09 -0.58
CA MET A 241 -13.98 -0.19 -0.43
C MET A 241 -13.77 -1.43 0.43
N LEU A 242 -12.92 -2.33 -0.05
CA LEU A 242 -12.52 -3.54 0.66
C LEU A 242 -11.15 -3.35 1.32
N GLN A 243 -10.17 -2.75 0.63
CA GLN A 243 -8.81 -2.50 1.14
C GLN A 243 -8.19 -1.25 0.50
N ASP A 244 -7.28 -0.55 1.18
CA ASP A 244 -6.65 0.69 0.67
C ASP A 244 -5.16 0.56 0.32
N ASP A 245 -4.48 -0.44 0.87
CA ASP A 245 -3.02 -0.51 0.88
C ASP A 245 -2.45 -1.81 0.29
N VAL A 246 -2.58 -2.95 0.99
CA VAL A 246 -1.96 -4.22 0.61
C VAL A 246 -3.01 -5.32 0.47
N CYS A 247 -2.95 -6.02 -0.65
CA CYS A 247 -3.77 -7.19 -0.95
C CYS A 247 -2.91 -8.36 -1.43
N ALA A 248 -3.51 -9.54 -1.52
CA ALA A 248 -2.98 -10.68 -2.26
C ALA A 248 -3.94 -11.05 -3.39
N LEU A 249 -3.42 -11.14 -4.62
CA LEU A 249 -4.12 -11.70 -5.77
C LEU A 249 -3.89 -13.21 -5.80
N LEU A 250 -4.95 -13.98 -5.62
CA LEU A 250 -4.90 -15.44 -5.57
C LEU A 250 -5.04 -16.06 -6.96
N PRO A 251 -4.62 -17.33 -7.15
CA PRO A 251 -4.72 -18.02 -8.44
C PRO A 251 -6.12 -18.09 -9.05
N ASP A 252 -7.16 -18.04 -8.23
CA ASP A 252 -8.57 -18.12 -8.62
C ASP A 252 -9.23 -16.76 -8.85
N GLY A 253 -8.44 -15.67 -8.89
CA GLY A 253 -8.94 -14.32 -9.18
C GLY A 253 -9.45 -13.56 -7.95
N GLN A 254 -9.46 -14.17 -6.75
CA GLN A 254 -9.77 -13.45 -5.52
C GLN A 254 -8.68 -12.42 -5.18
N VAL A 255 -9.07 -11.26 -4.68
CA VAL A 255 -8.15 -10.26 -4.11
C VAL A 255 -8.42 -10.11 -2.63
N THR A 256 -7.58 -10.71 -1.81
CA THR A 256 -7.76 -10.75 -0.36
C THR A 256 -7.06 -9.57 0.31
N GLY A 257 -7.72 -8.89 1.24
CA GLY A 257 -7.17 -7.73 1.94
C GLY A 257 -6.32 -8.12 3.15
N SER A 258 -5.41 -7.26 3.58
CA SER A 258 -4.55 -7.53 4.74
C SER A 258 -5.04 -6.94 6.06
N GLU A 259 -5.68 -5.76 6.04
CA GLU A 259 -6.02 -4.98 7.24
C GLU A 259 -7.53 -4.99 7.51
N GLY A 260 -7.94 -5.70 8.57
CA GLY A 260 -9.34 -5.90 8.94
C GLY A 260 -9.90 -4.95 9.99
N GLY A 261 -9.06 -4.21 10.73
CA GLY A 261 -9.50 -3.32 11.82
C GLY A 261 -9.53 -1.84 11.45
N GLY A 262 -8.51 -1.37 10.76
CA GLY A 262 -8.32 0.06 10.47
C GLY A 262 -7.46 0.30 9.23
N LEU A 263 -7.26 1.57 8.91
CA LEU A 263 -6.46 2.03 7.77
C LEU A 263 -5.41 3.02 8.25
N TYR A 264 -4.25 3.06 7.59
CA TYR A 264 -3.14 3.95 7.93
C TYR A 264 -2.99 5.03 6.86
N ILE A 265 -3.88 6.02 6.92
CA ILE A 265 -4.06 7.01 5.87
C ILE A 265 -3.05 8.14 5.98
N LYS A 266 -2.77 8.81 4.86
CA LYS A 266 -2.04 10.08 4.83
C LYS A 266 -3.03 11.21 5.14
N THR A 267 -2.62 12.16 5.98
CA THR A 267 -3.49 13.25 6.44
C THR A 267 -3.18 14.60 5.82
N ASP A 268 -2.04 14.74 5.11
CA ASP A 268 -1.66 16.01 4.50
C ASP A 268 -2.69 16.45 3.44
N GLY A 269 -3.29 17.63 3.64
CA GLY A 269 -4.34 18.16 2.77
C GLY A 269 -5.68 17.44 2.88
N LEU A 270 -5.94 16.76 4.01
CA LEU A 270 -7.24 16.18 4.30
C LEU A 270 -8.27 17.30 4.53
N ASP A 271 -9.25 17.40 3.64
CA ASP A 271 -10.27 18.45 3.64
C ASP A 271 -11.69 17.85 3.72
N GLU A 272 -12.56 18.48 4.50
CA GLU A 272 -13.94 18.03 4.73
C GLU A 272 -14.80 18.06 3.45
N ASN A 273 -14.56 19.01 2.54
CA ASN A 273 -15.35 19.17 1.32
C ASN A 273 -14.85 18.27 0.19
N GLU A 274 -13.53 18.05 0.10
CA GLU A 274 -12.93 17.21 -0.93
C GLU A 274 -12.95 15.72 -0.55
N GLN A 275 -12.79 15.40 0.74
CA GLN A 275 -12.64 14.03 1.26
C GLN A 275 -13.50 13.78 2.51
N PRO A 276 -14.83 14.02 2.48
CA PRO A 276 -15.69 14.02 3.67
C PRO A 276 -15.63 12.72 4.48
N ALA A 277 -15.64 11.56 3.80
CA ALA A 277 -15.63 10.27 4.48
C ALA A 277 -14.33 10.01 5.25
N LEU A 278 -13.18 10.35 4.66
CA LEU A 278 -11.87 10.22 5.32
C LEU A 278 -11.70 11.26 6.43
N TYR A 279 -12.18 12.49 6.21
CA TYR A 279 -12.15 13.56 7.22
C TYR A 279 -12.96 13.16 8.46
N ASN A 280 -14.18 12.66 8.27
CA ASN A 280 -15.04 12.18 9.36
C ASN A 280 -14.37 11.03 10.14
N ALA A 281 -13.81 10.05 9.44
CA ALA A 281 -13.11 8.93 10.07
C ALA A 281 -11.85 9.37 10.84
N ALA A 282 -11.13 10.37 10.33
CA ALA A 282 -9.92 10.91 10.97
C ALA A 282 -10.22 11.80 12.17
N THR A 283 -11.40 12.44 12.21
CA THR A 283 -11.82 13.34 13.30
C THR A 283 -12.67 12.65 14.36
N ASP A 284 -12.81 11.32 14.29
CA ASP A 284 -13.40 10.49 15.33
C ASP A 284 -12.41 10.25 16.49
N GLU A 285 -12.92 10.08 17.72
CA GLU A 285 -12.12 9.86 18.93
C GLU A 285 -11.28 8.57 18.88
N SER A 286 -11.66 7.62 18.02
CA SER A 286 -10.93 6.38 17.81
C SER A 286 -9.66 6.53 16.95
N ALA A 287 -9.44 7.69 16.32
CA ALA A 287 -8.24 7.92 15.51
C ALA A 287 -6.96 7.87 16.36
N VAL A 288 -5.81 7.62 15.71
CA VAL A 288 -4.47 7.80 16.31
C VAL A 288 -3.59 8.51 15.32
N PHE A 289 -3.13 9.71 15.67
CA PHE A 289 -2.30 10.53 14.79
C PHE A 289 -0.82 10.30 15.03
N GLU A 290 -0.05 10.26 13.94
CA GLU A 290 1.41 10.19 13.96
C GLU A 290 1.97 11.30 13.05
N ASN A 291 2.78 12.19 13.63
CA ASN A 291 3.42 13.33 12.96
C ASN A 291 2.46 14.34 12.30
N VAL A 292 1.19 14.36 12.70
CA VAL A 292 0.25 15.43 12.33
C VAL A 292 0.49 16.65 13.21
N TRP A 293 0.44 17.85 12.65
CA TRP A 293 0.62 19.06 13.43
C TRP A 293 -0.60 19.31 14.34
N VAL A 294 -0.34 19.57 15.62
CA VAL A 294 -1.35 19.93 16.62
C VAL A 294 -0.86 21.15 17.38
N ASP A 295 -1.67 22.21 17.44
CA ASP A 295 -1.41 23.41 18.25
C ASP A 295 -2.62 23.74 19.12
N ASN A 296 -2.40 23.87 20.43
CA ASN A 296 -3.47 24.09 21.42
C ASN A 296 -4.66 23.12 21.22
N GLU A 297 -4.34 21.82 21.14
CA GLU A 297 -5.28 20.72 20.87
C GLU A 297 -5.83 20.71 19.43
N THR A 298 -5.72 21.78 18.65
CA THR A 298 -6.29 21.86 17.28
C THR A 298 -5.41 21.15 16.25
N VAL A 299 -6.00 20.22 15.50
CA VAL A 299 -5.35 19.52 14.38
C VAL A 299 -5.30 20.42 13.15
N ASP A 300 -4.13 20.49 12.49
CA ASP A 300 -3.93 21.21 11.24
C ASP A 300 -3.38 20.26 10.17
N PHE A 301 -4.28 19.78 9.30
CA PHE A 301 -3.96 18.85 8.22
C PHE A 301 -3.17 19.48 7.06
N ASP A 302 -3.13 20.81 6.96
CA ASP A 302 -2.38 21.52 5.93
C ASP A 302 -0.94 21.86 6.38
N ASN A 303 -0.68 21.77 7.67
CA ASN A 303 0.61 22.13 8.25
C ASN A 303 1.60 20.97 8.26
N THR A 304 2.46 20.95 7.23
CA THR A 304 3.51 19.94 7.05
C THR A 304 4.83 20.28 7.78
N SER A 305 4.81 21.12 8.83
CA SER A 305 6.05 21.57 9.51
C SER A 305 6.79 20.43 10.21
N LEU A 306 6.09 19.37 10.64
CA LEU A 306 6.73 18.15 11.16
C LEU A 306 7.26 17.26 10.03
N THR A 307 6.43 17.08 9.00
CA THR A 307 6.69 16.26 7.82
C THR A 307 5.55 16.43 6.81
N SER A 308 5.77 16.08 5.55
CA SER A 308 4.74 15.92 4.51
C SER A 308 4.20 14.48 4.44
N ASN A 309 4.42 13.69 5.49
CA ASN A 309 3.97 12.31 5.66
C ASN A 309 3.24 12.17 7.00
N GLY A 310 2.34 13.11 7.31
CA GLY A 310 1.44 13.01 8.46
C GLY A 310 0.50 11.82 8.26
N ARG A 311 0.24 11.06 9.33
CA ARG A 311 -0.51 9.81 9.25
C ARG A 311 -1.57 9.72 10.34
N ALA A 312 -2.67 9.04 10.02
CA ALA A 312 -3.68 8.64 10.98
C ALA A 312 -3.99 7.16 10.84
N VAL A 313 -4.11 6.47 11.97
CA VAL A 313 -4.86 5.22 12.03
C VAL A 313 -6.31 5.57 12.24
N ILE A 314 -7.17 5.22 11.29
CA ILE A 314 -8.63 5.36 11.39
C ILE A 314 -9.27 3.98 11.46
N GLN A 315 -10.41 3.83 12.12
CA GLN A 315 -11.14 2.57 12.15
C GLN A 315 -12.03 2.42 10.92
N ARG A 316 -12.14 1.20 10.41
CA ARG A 316 -12.96 0.93 9.20
C ARG A 316 -14.44 1.23 9.44
N ASP A 317 -14.93 1.00 10.65
CA ASP A 317 -16.33 1.24 11.01
C ASP A 317 -16.69 2.74 11.13
N GLN A 318 -15.70 3.63 11.08
CA GLN A 318 -15.89 5.09 10.97
C GLN A 318 -15.79 5.60 9.54
N LEU A 319 -15.52 4.72 8.56
CA LEU A 319 -15.43 5.07 7.15
C LEU A 319 -16.67 4.54 6.41
N ASP A 320 -17.62 5.42 6.09
CA ASP A 320 -18.91 5.07 5.48
C ASP A 320 -18.79 4.24 4.18
N SER A 321 -17.70 4.41 3.42
CA SER A 321 -17.47 3.68 2.18
C SER A 321 -16.79 2.32 2.37
N ALA A 322 -16.33 1.98 3.58
CA ALA A 322 -15.68 0.69 3.84
C ALA A 322 -16.73 -0.41 4.00
N ALA A 323 -16.56 -1.51 3.26
CA ALA A 323 -17.31 -2.73 3.49
C ALA A 323 -16.92 -3.39 4.82
N GLU A 324 -17.85 -4.18 5.37
CA GLU A 324 -17.55 -5.08 6.48
C GLU A 324 -16.47 -6.08 6.10
N ASP A 325 -16.52 -6.62 4.88
CA ASP A 325 -15.51 -7.53 4.32
C ASP A 325 -14.26 -6.78 3.84
N ILE A 326 -13.14 -7.51 3.73
CA ILE A 326 -11.88 -6.98 3.18
C ILE A 326 -11.39 -7.75 1.95
N ASP A 327 -12.11 -8.80 1.58
CA ASP A 327 -11.75 -9.70 0.49
C ASP A 327 -12.72 -9.48 -0.69
N LEU A 328 -12.17 -9.41 -1.89
CA LEU A 328 -12.90 -9.32 -3.14
C LEU A 328 -12.99 -10.71 -3.76
N GLU A 329 -14.21 -11.21 -3.97
CA GLU A 329 -14.47 -12.57 -4.48
C GLU A 329 -13.95 -12.80 -5.91
N SER A 330 -13.91 -11.76 -6.74
CA SER A 330 -13.37 -11.81 -8.10
C SER A 330 -12.93 -10.42 -8.50
N VAL A 331 -11.71 -10.28 -9.02
CA VAL A 331 -11.27 -9.06 -9.68
C VAL A 331 -11.62 -9.11 -11.15
N ASP A 332 -12.40 -8.14 -11.62
CA ASP A 332 -12.78 -8.03 -13.03
C ASP A 332 -11.92 -6.97 -13.72
N GLN A 333 -11.50 -5.93 -12.99
CA GLN A 333 -10.79 -4.77 -13.55
C GLN A 333 -9.60 -4.35 -12.69
N MET A 334 -8.46 -4.06 -13.33
CA MET A 334 -7.27 -3.49 -12.68
C MET A 334 -6.86 -2.17 -13.32
N PHE A 335 -6.64 -1.16 -12.49
CA PHE A 335 -6.27 0.19 -12.91
C PHE A 335 -4.86 0.53 -12.42
N PHE A 336 -3.93 0.76 -13.35
CA PHE A 336 -2.61 1.31 -13.11
C PHE A 336 -2.68 2.84 -13.15
N ILE A 337 -2.70 3.45 -11.97
CA ILE A 337 -2.86 4.90 -11.79
C ILE A 337 -1.52 5.60 -12.01
N THR A 338 -1.52 6.53 -12.95
CA THR A 338 -0.38 7.38 -13.27
C THR A 338 -0.79 8.86 -13.28
N ARG A 339 0.20 9.75 -13.21
CA ARG A 339 0.02 11.19 -13.46
C ARG A 339 0.88 11.68 -14.63
N ASN A 340 1.33 10.75 -15.48
CA ASN A 340 2.14 11.06 -16.64
C ASN A 340 1.33 11.84 -17.69
N PRO A 341 1.71 13.09 -18.04
CA PRO A 341 0.92 13.94 -18.92
C PRO A 341 0.89 13.50 -20.38
N MET A 342 1.69 12.50 -20.74
CA MET A 342 1.65 11.87 -22.06
C MET A 342 0.64 10.72 -22.13
N MET A 343 0.08 10.27 -21.00
CA MET A 343 -0.90 9.20 -20.99
C MET A 343 -2.33 9.74 -21.17
N PRO A 344 -3.20 9.02 -21.91
CA PRO A 344 -4.61 9.36 -22.07
C PRO A 344 -5.35 9.23 -20.72
N PRO A 345 -6.60 9.72 -20.62
CA PRO A 345 -7.36 9.62 -19.39
C PRO A 345 -7.58 8.16 -18.96
N ILE A 346 -7.81 7.28 -19.94
CA ILE A 346 -7.78 5.84 -19.78
C ILE A 346 -7.28 5.18 -21.08
N ALA A 347 -6.58 4.05 -20.96
CA ALA A 347 -6.26 3.15 -22.07
C ALA A 347 -6.48 1.70 -21.63
N ARG A 348 -7.12 0.89 -22.47
CA ARG A 348 -7.22 -0.56 -22.27
C ARG A 348 -5.95 -1.23 -22.74
N LEU A 349 -5.47 -2.18 -21.93
CA LEU A 349 -4.22 -2.90 -22.14
C LEU A 349 -4.52 -4.35 -22.48
N ASP A 350 -3.78 -4.92 -23.42
CA ASP A 350 -3.69 -6.38 -23.47
C ASP A 350 -2.89 -6.94 -22.28
N ASN A 351 -2.93 -8.26 -22.06
CA ASN A 351 -2.29 -8.89 -20.90
C ASN A 351 -0.77 -8.63 -20.84
N ARG A 352 -0.07 -8.49 -21.97
CA ARG A 352 1.37 -8.19 -22.00
C ARG A 352 1.63 -6.73 -21.68
N GLN A 353 0.84 -5.82 -22.25
CA GLN A 353 0.88 -4.39 -21.94
C GLN A 353 0.54 -4.14 -20.46
N ALA A 354 -0.38 -4.91 -19.88
CA ALA A 354 -0.70 -4.86 -18.45
C ALA A 354 0.47 -5.30 -17.58
N ALA A 355 1.17 -6.38 -17.97
CA ALA A 355 2.40 -6.79 -17.30
C ALA A 355 3.52 -5.75 -17.44
N VAL A 356 3.62 -5.07 -18.58
CA VAL A 356 4.50 -3.89 -18.75
C VAL A 356 4.11 -2.78 -17.79
N ALA A 357 2.83 -2.41 -17.71
CA ALA A 357 2.36 -1.37 -16.80
C ALA A 357 2.66 -1.70 -15.33
N PHE A 358 2.48 -2.98 -14.95
CA PHE A 358 2.87 -3.49 -13.64
C PHE A 358 4.39 -3.35 -13.40
N MET A 359 5.22 -3.82 -14.33
CA MET A 359 6.69 -3.75 -14.20
C MET A 359 7.22 -2.31 -14.18
N LEU A 360 6.60 -1.41 -14.94
CA LEU A 360 6.95 0.00 -14.91
C LEU A 360 6.55 0.65 -13.57
N GLY A 361 5.33 0.38 -13.09
CA GLY A 361 4.73 1.04 -11.93
C GLY A 361 5.00 2.54 -11.94
N GLU A 362 4.79 3.15 -13.11
CA GLU A 362 5.33 4.45 -13.48
C GLU A 362 4.37 5.60 -13.16
N SER A 363 4.91 6.67 -12.59
CA SER A 363 4.23 7.95 -12.49
C SER A 363 5.22 9.11 -12.59
N ILE A 364 4.69 10.33 -12.45
CA ILE A 364 5.49 11.53 -12.29
C ILE A 364 5.50 11.92 -10.82
N GLN A 365 6.69 12.22 -10.31
CA GLN A 365 6.86 12.70 -8.95
C GLN A 365 6.08 14.00 -8.78
N THR A 366 5.17 14.02 -7.81
CA THR A 366 4.39 15.21 -7.49
C THR A 366 5.09 16.03 -6.42
N SER A 367 4.82 17.34 -6.38
CA SER A 367 5.31 18.20 -5.31
C SER A 367 4.80 17.78 -3.92
N ALA A 368 3.67 17.06 -3.85
CA ALA A 368 3.14 16.46 -2.63
C ALA A 368 3.85 15.15 -2.22
N GLY A 369 4.56 14.51 -3.15
CA GLY A 369 5.38 13.33 -2.90
C GLY A 369 6.82 13.71 -2.55
N ASP A 370 7.49 14.45 -3.44
CA ASP A 370 8.84 14.99 -3.24
C ASP A 370 8.94 16.35 -3.98
N PRO A 371 8.97 17.47 -3.24
CA PRO A 371 9.10 18.79 -3.83
C PRO A 371 10.36 18.99 -4.67
N ASP A 372 11.48 18.33 -4.32
CA ASP A 372 12.79 18.55 -4.94
C ASP A 372 12.96 17.78 -6.27
N ALA A 373 12.19 16.70 -6.44
CA ALA A 373 12.17 15.86 -7.64
C ALA A 373 10.87 16.02 -8.47
N ALA A 374 10.05 17.03 -8.17
CA ALA A 374 8.76 17.24 -8.83
C ALA A 374 8.90 17.36 -10.36
N GLY A 375 8.19 16.50 -11.10
CA GLY A 375 8.26 16.42 -12.57
C GLY A 375 9.19 15.33 -13.11
N GLU A 376 9.97 14.64 -12.26
CA GLU A 376 10.78 13.49 -12.66
C GLU A 376 9.93 12.21 -12.74
N SER A 377 10.28 11.32 -13.68
CA SER A 377 9.67 9.98 -13.78
C SER A 377 10.14 9.10 -12.62
N ILE A 378 9.19 8.46 -11.95
CA ILE A 378 9.44 7.49 -10.88
C ILE A 378 8.85 6.14 -11.28
N ARG A 379 9.61 5.07 -11.07
CA ARG A 379 9.24 3.68 -11.40
C ARG A 379 9.49 2.78 -10.20
N VAL A 380 8.49 2.00 -9.82
CA VAL A 380 8.57 1.00 -8.76
C VAL A 380 7.70 -0.18 -9.20
N VAL A 381 8.30 -1.35 -9.43
CA VAL A 381 7.58 -2.56 -9.90
C VAL A 381 6.35 -2.83 -9.03
N GLY A 382 5.19 -3.01 -9.66
CA GLY A 382 3.88 -3.24 -9.02
C GLY A 382 3.43 -2.09 -8.11
N THR A 383 4.06 -0.92 -8.21
CA THR A 383 4.01 0.17 -7.21
C THR A 383 4.37 -0.31 -5.79
N ASN A 384 5.09 -1.42 -5.69
CA ASN A 384 5.31 -2.22 -4.49
C ASN A 384 6.80 -2.25 -4.11
N PRO A 385 7.26 -1.38 -3.19
CA PRO A 385 8.65 -1.36 -2.73
C PRO A 385 8.97 -2.48 -1.71
N PHE A 386 8.12 -3.50 -1.60
CA PHE A 386 8.21 -4.57 -0.60
C PHE A 386 8.37 -5.96 -1.21
N ILE A 387 8.59 -6.05 -2.53
CA ILE A 387 8.85 -7.31 -3.22
C ILE A 387 10.04 -8.03 -2.57
N ILE A 388 9.92 -9.35 -2.45
CA ILE A 388 11.00 -10.24 -2.02
C ILE A 388 11.25 -11.26 -3.14
N GLY A 389 12.49 -11.36 -3.59
CA GLY A 389 12.88 -12.14 -4.75
C GLY A 389 12.91 -11.33 -6.04
N PRO A 390 13.23 -11.97 -7.18
CA PRO A 390 13.45 -11.27 -8.45
C PRO A 390 12.17 -10.60 -8.97
N GLU A 391 12.22 -9.28 -9.24
CA GLU A 391 11.04 -8.54 -9.69
C GLU A 391 10.52 -9.00 -11.05
N GLY A 392 11.39 -9.47 -11.95
CA GLY A 392 10.96 -10.01 -13.25
C GLY A 392 10.07 -11.26 -13.13
N GLU A 393 10.22 -12.05 -12.06
CA GLU A 393 9.32 -13.18 -11.79
C GLU A 393 7.94 -12.71 -11.31
N GLU A 394 7.86 -11.57 -10.61
CA GLU A 394 6.60 -10.95 -10.22
C GLU A 394 5.81 -10.52 -11.46
N GLY A 395 6.46 -9.84 -12.42
CA GLY A 395 5.81 -9.44 -13.67
C GLY A 395 5.30 -10.63 -14.50
N ASN A 396 6.07 -11.71 -14.54
CA ASN A 396 5.63 -12.94 -15.19
C ASN A 396 4.42 -13.54 -14.49
N ARG A 397 4.43 -13.61 -13.15
CA ARG A 397 3.33 -14.20 -12.39
C ARG A 397 2.07 -13.34 -12.47
N PHE A 398 2.24 -12.01 -12.43
CA PHE A 398 1.14 -11.07 -12.62
C PHE A 398 0.44 -11.31 -13.97
N HIS A 399 1.20 -11.39 -15.08
CA HIS A 399 0.66 -11.71 -16.39
C HIS A 399 -0.17 -13.00 -16.38
N ASP A 400 0.38 -14.07 -15.80
CA ASP A 400 -0.31 -15.37 -15.78
C ASP A 400 -1.61 -15.30 -14.97
N LEU A 401 -1.62 -14.58 -13.84
CA LEU A 401 -2.81 -14.41 -13.01
C LEU A 401 -3.93 -13.63 -13.71
N ILE A 402 -3.60 -12.53 -14.40
CA ILE A 402 -4.63 -11.76 -15.12
C ILE A 402 -5.14 -12.50 -16.37
N GLU A 403 -4.27 -13.26 -17.04
CA GLU A 403 -4.66 -14.07 -18.21
C GLU A 403 -5.55 -15.26 -17.80
N ASP A 404 -5.20 -15.96 -16.72
CA ASP A 404 -5.96 -17.12 -16.24
C ASP A 404 -7.36 -16.74 -15.72
N ASN A 405 -7.57 -15.47 -15.34
CA ASN A 405 -8.80 -14.96 -14.74
C ASN A 405 -9.53 -13.92 -15.61
N ASP A 406 -9.13 -13.73 -16.87
CA ASP A 406 -9.76 -12.80 -17.83
C ASP A 406 -9.91 -11.35 -17.29
N VAL A 407 -8.92 -10.84 -16.55
CA VAL A 407 -8.98 -9.54 -15.88
C VAL A 407 -8.72 -8.41 -16.87
N GLU A 408 -9.66 -7.46 -17.00
CA GLU A 408 -9.46 -6.27 -17.83
C GLU A 408 -8.49 -5.28 -17.16
N CYS A 409 -7.46 -4.87 -17.88
CA CYS A 409 -6.41 -4.02 -17.34
C CYS A 409 -6.37 -2.67 -18.04
N PHE A 410 -6.17 -1.60 -17.27
CA PHE A 410 -6.19 -0.23 -17.78
C PHE A 410 -5.04 0.60 -17.20
N VAL A 411 -4.47 1.52 -17.99
CA VAL A 411 -3.80 2.70 -17.42
C VAL A 411 -4.83 3.78 -17.19
N LEU A 412 -4.83 4.39 -16.00
CA LEU A 412 -5.70 5.50 -15.63
C LEU A 412 -4.85 6.74 -15.28
N ASN A 413 -5.01 7.83 -16.02
CA ASN A 413 -4.31 9.08 -15.71
C ASN A 413 -5.18 9.98 -14.82
N THR A 414 -4.71 10.28 -13.61
CA THR A 414 -5.39 11.15 -12.63
C THR A 414 -4.68 12.50 -12.46
N GLY A 415 -3.80 12.83 -13.41
CA GLY A 415 -3.04 14.06 -13.46
C GLY A 415 -3.67 15.06 -14.40
N HIS A 416 -2.97 15.32 -15.50
CA HIS A 416 -3.36 16.23 -16.55
C HIS A 416 -2.79 15.71 -17.87
N ILE A 417 -3.16 16.32 -18.98
CA ILE A 417 -2.60 16.02 -20.31
C ILE A 417 -1.91 17.26 -20.85
N GLY A 418 -0.71 17.05 -21.39
CA GLY A 418 0.02 18.08 -22.11
C GLY A 418 0.60 19.22 -21.24
N PRO A 419 1.50 20.03 -21.80
CA PRO A 419 2.04 21.22 -21.14
C PRO A 419 0.97 22.28 -20.83
N ALA A 420 -0.15 22.28 -21.56
CA ALA A 420 -1.27 23.18 -21.34
C ALA A 420 -2.18 22.75 -20.15
N LYS A 421 -1.94 21.57 -19.57
CA LYS A 421 -2.66 21.02 -18.41
C LYS A 421 -4.17 20.90 -18.63
N ALA A 422 -4.57 20.02 -19.53
CA ALA A 422 -5.94 19.52 -19.52
C ALA A 422 -6.11 18.59 -18.31
N ASP A 423 -6.59 19.13 -17.18
CA ASP A 423 -6.68 18.43 -15.91
C ASP A 423 -7.70 17.28 -15.94
N ILE A 424 -7.33 16.14 -15.36
CA ILE A 424 -8.20 14.98 -15.16
C ILE A 424 -8.49 14.89 -13.66
N GLY A 425 -9.65 15.42 -13.26
CA GLY A 425 -10.04 15.48 -11.87
C GLY A 425 -10.68 14.20 -11.36
N VAL A 426 -11.12 14.25 -10.10
CA VAL A 426 -11.90 13.16 -9.49
C VAL A 426 -13.18 12.91 -10.27
N ARG A 427 -13.80 13.94 -10.86
CA ARG A 427 -15.02 13.81 -11.66
C ARG A 427 -14.81 12.99 -12.93
N GLU A 428 -13.80 13.33 -13.71
CA GLU A 428 -13.46 12.59 -14.91
C GLU A 428 -13.06 11.15 -14.55
N SER A 429 -12.23 10.99 -13.52
CA SER A 429 -11.78 9.67 -13.06
C SER A 429 -12.94 8.78 -12.61
N VAL A 430 -13.87 9.28 -11.79
CA VAL A 430 -15.03 8.52 -11.32
C VAL A 430 -15.99 8.21 -12.48
N THR A 431 -16.17 9.12 -13.43
CA THR A 431 -16.97 8.88 -14.65
C THR A 431 -16.39 7.72 -15.45
N ILE A 432 -15.06 7.68 -15.62
CA ILE A 432 -14.35 6.58 -16.28
C ILE A 432 -14.57 5.27 -15.52
N LEU A 433 -14.40 5.24 -14.20
CA LEU A 433 -14.56 4.00 -13.42
C LEU A 433 -15.97 3.41 -13.50
N VAL A 434 -17.00 4.27 -13.46
CA VAL A 434 -18.40 3.82 -13.54
C VAL A 434 -18.74 3.35 -14.96
N THR A 435 -18.34 4.10 -15.99
CA THR A 435 -18.60 3.69 -17.38
C THR A 435 -17.81 2.44 -17.78
N ALA A 436 -16.59 2.26 -17.26
CA ALA A 436 -15.83 1.02 -17.40
C ALA A 436 -16.54 -0.16 -16.70
N ALA A 437 -17.03 0.02 -15.47
CA ALA A 437 -17.80 -1.02 -14.78
C ALA A 437 -19.06 -1.41 -15.56
N ARG A 438 -19.74 -0.44 -16.20
CA ARG A 438 -20.93 -0.69 -17.04
C ARG A 438 -20.63 -1.26 -18.42
N GLY A 439 -19.35 -1.32 -18.83
CA GLY A 439 -18.99 -1.72 -20.19
C GLY A 439 -19.47 -0.75 -21.28
N GLU A 440 -19.64 0.54 -20.93
CA GLU A 440 -20.20 1.56 -21.83
C GLU A 440 -19.13 2.35 -22.60
N ILE A 441 -17.84 2.11 -22.35
CA ILE A 441 -16.75 2.75 -23.08
C ILE A 441 -16.63 2.10 -24.47
N GLU A 442 -16.74 2.92 -25.52
CA GLU A 442 -16.41 2.48 -26.87
C GLU A 442 -14.90 2.61 -27.11
N TRP A 443 -14.29 1.56 -27.65
CA TRP A 443 -12.84 1.45 -27.79
C TRP A 443 -12.41 1.45 -29.26
N GLU A 444 -11.32 2.15 -29.56
CA GLU A 444 -10.64 2.13 -30.85
C GLU A 444 -9.13 1.99 -30.66
N HIS A 445 -8.47 1.21 -31.52
CA HIS A 445 -7.02 1.10 -31.50
C HIS A 445 -6.38 2.34 -32.12
N ASP A 446 -5.52 3.02 -31.36
CA ASP A 446 -4.78 4.20 -31.81
C ASP A 446 -3.39 3.81 -32.33
N GLU A 447 -3.14 4.04 -33.62
CA GLU A 447 -1.87 3.68 -34.26
C GLU A 447 -0.66 4.49 -33.74
N THR A 448 -0.88 5.67 -33.16
CA THR A 448 0.20 6.54 -32.68
C THR A 448 0.73 6.03 -31.34
N MET A 449 -0.19 5.83 -30.39
CA MET A 449 0.09 5.38 -29.03
C MET A 449 0.21 3.86 -28.90
N ASP A 450 -0.17 3.10 -29.94
CA ASP A 450 -0.19 1.63 -29.93
C ASP A 450 -0.97 1.06 -28.72
N LEU A 451 -2.08 1.72 -28.41
CA LEU A 451 -2.94 1.44 -27.28
C LEU A 451 -4.39 1.46 -27.73
N GLU A 452 -5.24 0.78 -26.99
CA GLU A 452 -6.68 0.88 -27.20
C GLU A 452 -7.25 2.03 -26.37
N LEU A 453 -7.74 3.05 -27.05
CA LEU A 453 -8.19 4.32 -26.48
C LEU A 453 -9.71 4.45 -26.58
N PRO A 454 -10.34 5.21 -25.68
CA PRO A 454 -11.78 5.46 -25.75
C PRO A 454 -12.11 6.36 -26.94
N SER A 455 -12.96 5.87 -27.85
CA SER A 455 -13.59 6.70 -28.90
C SER A 455 -14.80 7.46 -28.37
N GLU A 456 -15.50 6.89 -27.38
CA GLU A 456 -16.60 7.53 -26.66
C GLU A 456 -16.61 7.11 -25.18
N ILE A 457 -16.82 8.08 -24.29
CA ILE A 457 -17.08 7.85 -22.86
C ILE A 457 -18.34 8.65 -22.50
N PRO A 458 -19.45 7.99 -22.15
CA PRO A 458 -20.65 8.70 -21.72
C PRO A 458 -20.36 9.69 -20.59
N GLY A 459 -20.72 10.96 -20.79
CA GLY A 459 -20.51 12.02 -19.80
C GLY A 459 -19.13 12.68 -19.80
N MET A 460 -18.22 12.30 -20.71
CA MET A 460 -16.88 12.88 -20.84
C MET A 460 -16.49 13.13 -22.31
N ASP A 461 -15.84 14.25 -22.59
CA ASP A 461 -15.32 14.56 -23.94
C ASP A 461 -13.96 13.89 -24.14
N ALA A 462 -13.96 12.65 -24.65
CA ALA A 462 -12.73 11.88 -24.88
C ALA A 462 -11.74 12.60 -25.82
N ASP A 463 -12.24 13.33 -26.82
CA ASP A 463 -11.41 14.03 -27.81
C ASP A 463 -10.60 15.17 -27.20
N ALA A 464 -11.17 15.86 -26.20
CA ALA A 464 -10.49 16.91 -25.45
C ALA A 464 -9.27 16.39 -24.68
N PHE A 465 -9.20 15.08 -24.41
CA PHE A 465 -8.13 14.43 -23.66
C PHE A 465 -7.22 13.55 -24.52
N TYR A 466 -7.24 13.70 -25.85
CA TYR A 466 -6.34 12.95 -26.73
C TYR A 466 -4.90 13.53 -26.71
N PRO A 467 -3.89 12.84 -26.14
CA PRO A 467 -2.57 13.42 -25.90
C PRO A 467 -1.87 14.01 -27.14
N PRO A 468 -1.90 13.39 -28.34
CA PRO A 468 -1.26 13.96 -29.53
C PRO A 468 -1.74 15.37 -29.92
N LYS A 469 -2.96 15.79 -29.51
CA LYS A 469 -3.45 17.16 -29.75
C LYS A 469 -2.85 18.21 -28.82
N HIS A 470 -2.19 17.78 -27.74
CA HIS A 470 -1.66 18.67 -26.71
C HIS A 470 -0.15 18.88 -26.80
N TYR A 471 0.53 18.24 -27.77
CA TYR A 471 1.98 18.36 -27.96
C TYR A 471 2.31 18.66 -29.42
N ASP A 472 3.27 19.57 -29.66
CA ASP A 472 3.75 19.87 -31.02
C ASP A 472 4.62 18.74 -31.60
N ASP A 473 5.28 17.96 -30.74
CA ASP A 473 6.29 16.94 -31.07
C ASP A 473 5.97 15.58 -30.41
N PHE A 474 4.69 15.23 -30.30
CA PHE A 474 4.21 14.06 -29.56
C PHE A 474 4.91 12.75 -29.93
N GLU A 475 4.99 12.42 -31.22
CA GLU A 475 5.60 11.15 -31.69
C GLU A 475 7.07 11.02 -31.26
N HIS A 476 7.82 12.13 -31.26
CA HIS A 476 9.21 12.11 -30.81
C HIS A 476 9.30 11.86 -29.31
N LYS A 477 8.48 12.57 -28.52
CA LYS A 477 8.41 12.35 -27.06
C LYS A 477 7.98 10.93 -26.73
N LEU A 478 7.00 10.38 -27.46
CA LEU A 478 6.51 9.03 -27.25
C LEU A 478 7.59 8.00 -27.58
N HIS A 479 8.35 8.21 -28.66
CA HIS A 479 9.52 7.38 -28.97
C HIS A 479 10.54 7.38 -27.82
N ASP A 480 10.90 8.56 -27.31
CA ASP A 480 11.86 8.67 -26.20
C ASP A 480 11.32 7.98 -24.94
N LEU A 481 10.03 8.15 -24.62
CA LEU A 481 9.38 7.47 -23.50
C LEU A 481 9.41 5.93 -23.66
N ARG A 482 9.18 5.41 -24.87
CA ARG A 482 9.26 3.98 -25.16
C ARG A 482 10.67 3.44 -25.01
N GLU A 483 11.68 4.17 -25.46
CA GLU A 483 13.09 3.80 -25.26
C GLU A 483 13.44 3.75 -23.76
N GLU A 484 13.03 4.77 -22.99
CA GLU A 484 13.25 4.78 -21.54
C GLU A 484 12.55 3.63 -20.81
N ARG A 485 11.33 3.27 -21.23
CA ARG A 485 10.58 2.14 -20.68
C ARG A 485 11.24 0.82 -21.04
N LEU A 486 11.70 0.66 -22.28
CA LEU A 486 12.41 -0.53 -22.73
C LEU A 486 13.72 -0.71 -21.97
N ASP A 487 14.51 0.34 -21.83
CA ASP A 487 15.77 0.35 -21.06
C ASP A 487 15.54 -0.01 -19.59
N HIS A 488 14.39 0.36 -19.02
CA HIS A 488 14.00 -0.06 -17.67
C HIS A 488 13.67 -1.56 -17.60
N LEU A 489 12.84 -2.05 -18.53
CA LEU A 489 12.39 -3.45 -18.53
C LEU A 489 13.53 -4.44 -18.78
N GLN A 490 14.53 -4.06 -19.59
CA GLN A 490 15.69 -4.90 -19.90
C GLN A 490 16.62 -5.14 -18.69
N GLN A 491 16.41 -4.44 -17.58
CA GLN A 491 17.20 -4.61 -16.35
C GLN A 491 16.81 -5.90 -15.60
N PHE A 492 15.60 -6.42 -15.84
CA PHE A 492 15.05 -7.57 -15.11
C PHE A 492 15.35 -8.88 -15.86
N GLU A 493 16.45 -9.54 -15.49
CA GLU A 493 16.94 -10.75 -16.18
C GLU A 493 15.91 -11.90 -16.27
N THR A 494 14.97 -11.98 -15.33
CA THR A 494 13.96 -13.04 -15.27
C THR A 494 12.65 -12.69 -15.98
N LEU A 495 12.47 -11.44 -16.43
CA LEU A 495 11.25 -11.01 -17.12
C LEU A 495 11.21 -11.62 -18.53
N ARG A 496 10.03 -12.11 -18.97
CA ARG A 496 9.90 -12.69 -20.31
C ARG A 496 10.08 -11.65 -21.41
N ASP A 497 10.80 -12.04 -22.46
CA ASP A 497 11.05 -11.19 -23.64
C ASP A 497 9.77 -10.70 -24.33
N ASP A 498 8.70 -11.50 -24.36
CA ASP A 498 7.45 -11.08 -24.99
C ASP A 498 6.74 -9.97 -24.20
N ILE A 499 6.90 -9.92 -22.88
CA ILE A 499 6.46 -8.77 -22.06
C ILE A 499 7.34 -7.56 -22.36
N VAL A 500 8.67 -7.71 -22.35
CA VAL A 500 9.61 -6.61 -22.65
C VAL A 500 9.34 -5.97 -24.01
N ASN A 501 9.01 -6.78 -25.02
CA ASN A 501 8.73 -6.31 -26.38
C ASN A 501 7.31 -5.72 -26.57
N SER A 502 6.44 -5.78 -25.56
CA SER A 502 5.10 -5.18 -25.57
C SER A 502 5.07 -3.78 -24.95
N VAL A 503 6.21 -3.11 -24.91
CA VAL A 503 6.30 -1.72 -24.45
C VAL A 503 5.48 -0.79 -25.35
N TYR A 504 4.67 0.07 -24.73
CA TYR A 504 3.77 1.02 -25.41
C TYR A 504 4.18 2.47 -25.18
#